data_AF-A0A6L5XUV2-F1
#
_entry.id   AF-A0A6L5XUV2-F1
#
_cell.length_a   1.000
_cell.length_b   1.000
_cell.length_c   1.000
_cell.angle_alpha   90.00
_cell.angle_beta   90.00
_cell.angle_gamma   90.00
#
_symmetry.space_group_name_H-M   'P 1'
#
loop_
_entity.id
_entity.type
_entity.pdbx_description
1 polymer ?
#
loop_
_entity_poly.entity_id
_entity_poly.type
_entity_poly.pdbx_seq_one_letter_code
_entity_poly.pdbx_strand_id
1 'polypeptide(L)'
;ENITPYIEGKLFLKVNREKTCVSHISKVKYLGYSFYNYRGKCRFRVHPKSVTRMKNKIRELTNRSNGWGNEYRALKLTQFIRGWVNYFGMADMKALLTKTDEWLRHKIRAIYWKQWKKVKTKFKELKKLGVDKEKAWICANMRNGNWYCSGYFVFQTAFNNKKLRELGYPTFTEFYLKICEN
;
A
#
# COMPACT_ATOMS: atom_id res chain seq x y z
N GLU A 1 -15.41 26.31 -28.49
CA GLU A 1 -16.43 25.57 -29.29
C GLU A 1 -16.97 24.39 -28.49
N ASN A 2 -18.25 24.03 -28.71
CA ASN A 2 -18.93 22.95 -28.01
C ASN A 2 -18.97 21.70 -28.91
N ILE A 3 -18.32 20.61 -28.49
CA ILE A 3 -18.22 19.36 -29.27
C ILE A 3 -19.45 18.44 -29.10
N THR A 4 -20.29 18.72 -28.09
CA THR A 4 -21.46 17.87 -27.76
C THR A 4 -22.45 17.73 -28.92
N PRO A 5 -22.83 18.79 -29.67
CA PRO A 5 -23.75 18.67 -30.81
C PRO A 5 -23.22 17.76 -31.92
N TYR A 6 -21.91 17.73 -32.15
CA TYR A 6 -21.30 16.85 -33.14
C TYR A 6 -21.40 15.38 -32.73
N ILE A 7 -21.13 15.08 -31.46
CA ILE A 7 -21.17 13.72 -30.91
C ILE A 7 -22.60 13.18 -30.88
N GLU A 8 -23.56 13.99 -30.42
CA GLU A 8 -24.96 13.58 -30.28
C GLU A 8 -25.69 13.57 -31.63
N GLY A 9 -25.38 14.52 -32.53
CA GLY A 9 -26.08 14.67 -33.81
C GLY A 9 -25.49 13.84 -34.96
N LYS A 10 -24.17 13.83 -35.14
CA LYS A 10 -23.52 13.15 -36.29
C LYS A 10 -23.07 11.74 -35.97
N LEU A 11 -22.53 11.52 -34.76
CA LEU A 11 -22.05 10.20 -34.32
C LEU A 11 -23.14 9.39 -33.61
N PHE A 12 -24.28 10.01 -33.28
CA PHE A 12 -25.41 9.39 -32.58
C PHE A 12 -25.01 8.73 -31.25
N LEU A 13 -24.04 9.31 -30.53
CA LEU A 13 -23.58 8.85 -29.22
C LEU A 13 -24.10 9.75 -28.10
N LYS A 14 -24.47 9.17 -26.95
CA LYS A 14 -24.95 9.92 -25.78
C LYS A 14 -23.80 10.34 -24.86
N VAL A 15 -23.67 11.63 -24.56
CA VAL A 15 -22.66 12.14 -23.63
C VAL A 15 -23.10 11.92 -22.18
N ASN A 16 -22.21 11.34 -21.37
CA ASN A 16 -22.45 11.20 -19.94
C ASN A 16 -22.13 12.51 -19.21
N ARG A 17 -23.18 13.28 -18.87
CA ARG A 17 -23.07 14.59 -18.21
C ARG A 17 -22.57 14.52 -16.75
N GLU A 18 -22.71 13.39 -16.07
CA GLU A 18 -22.17 13.21 -14.72
C GLU A 18 -20.64 13.05 -14.72
N LYS A 19 -20.10 12.40 -15.76
CA LYS A 19 -18.64 12.20 -15.93
C LYS A 19 -17.97 13.37 -16.62
N THR A 20 -18.70 14.12 -17.43
CA THR A 20 -18.19 15.24 -18.23
C THR A 20 -18.34 16.52 -17.43
N CYS A 21 -17.23 17.10 -16.99
CA CYS A 21 -17.24 18.36 -16.26
C CYS A 21 -16.10 19.28 -16.72
N VAL A 22 -16.37 20.59 -16.71
CA VAL A 22 -15.34 21.61 -16.81
C VAL A 22 -14.86 21.90 -15.40
N SER A 23 -13.63 21.54 -15.09
CA SER A 23 -13.05 21.75 -13.76
C SER A 23 -11.57 22.07 -13.86
N HIS A 24 -11.03 22.63 -12.78
CA HIS A 24 -9.59 22.88 -12.68
C HIS A 24 -8.82 21.56 -12.80
N ILE A 25 -7.68 21.58 -13.50
CA ILE A 25 -6.91 20.39 -13.87
C ILE A 25 -6.54 19.49 -12.66
N SER A 26 -6.39 20.09 -11.47
CA SER A 26 -6.09 19.38 -10.22
C SER A 26 -7.25 18.62 -9.59
N LYS A 27 -8.48 18.88 -10.04
CA LYS A 27 -9.68 18.17 -9.58
C LYS A 27 -10.10 17.08 -10.55
N VAL A 28 -9.58 17.11 -11.78
CA VAL A 28 -9.93 16.15 -12.83
C VAL A 28 -9.15 14.85 -12.63
N LYS A 29 -9.86 13.74 -12.87
CA LYS A 29 -9.28 12.40 -12.97
C LYS A 29 -9.16 12.01 -14.44
N TYR A 30 -7.96 11.71 -14.91
CA TYR A 30 -7.74 11.17 -16.24
C TYR A 30 -6.92 9.89 -16.14
N LEU A 31 -7.45 8.77 -16.62
CA LEU A 31 -6.80 7.44 -16.56
C LEU A 31 -6.22 7.06 -15.18
N GLY A 32 -6.82 7.57 -14.10
CA GLY A 32 -6.32 7.30 -12.73
C GLY A 32 -5.27 8.28 -12.22
N TYR A 33 -4.77 9.17 -13.08
CA TYR A 33 -3.95 10.31 -12.75
C TYR A 33 -4.79 11.55 -12.45
N SER A 34 -4.14 12.50 -11.80
CA SER A 34 -4.55 13.88 -11.62
C SER A 34 -3.31 14.76 -11.86
N PHE A 35 -3.52 16.06 -11.97
CA PHE A 35 -2.46 16.98 -12.38
C PHE A 35 -2.28 18.06 -11.34
N TYR A 36 -1.12 18.68 -11.33
CA TYR A 36 -0.92 19.90 -10.56
C TYR A 36 0.10 20.78 -11.26
N ASN A 37 -0.05 22.10 -11.10
CA ASN A 37 0.90 23.05 -11.64
C ASN A 37 1.99 23.27 -10.59
N TYR A 38 3.24 23.06 -10.98
CA TYR A 38 4.42 23.34 -10.16
C TYR A 38 5.39 24.20 -10.95
N ARG A 39 5.57 25.46 -10.52
CA ARG A 39 6.47 26.43 -11.15
C ARG A 39 6.23 26.58 -12.66
N GLY A 40 4.96 26.67 -13.07
CA GLY A 40 4.56 26.80 -14.47
C GLY A 40 4.59 25.49 -15.27
N LYS A 41 5.00 24.37 -14.69
CA LYS A 41 5.01 23.05 -15.35
C LYS A 41 3.89 22.17 -14.80
N CYS A 42 3.15 21.53 -15.71
CA CYS A 42 2.16 20.53 -15.34
C CYS A 42 2.87 19.22 -14.93
N ARG A 43 2.60 18.74 -13.72
CA ARG A 43 3.15 17.49 -13.19
C ARG A 43 2.05 16.50 -12.88
N PHE A 44 2.39 15.22 -12.93
CA PHE A 44 1.46 14.12 -12.67
C PHE A 44 1.40 13.78 -11.19
N ARG A 45 0.20 13.46 -10.71
CA ARG A 45 -0.08 12.92 -9.38
C ARG A 45 -1.04 11.75 -9.50
N VAL A 46 -0.96 10.80 -8.59
CA VAL A 46 -1.97 9.74 -8.49
C VAL A 46 -3.28 10.31 -7.94
N HIS A 47 -4.39 10.12 -8.68
CA HIS A 47 -5.69 10.64 -8.25
C HIS A 47 -6.15 9.96 -6.94
N PRO A 48 -6.79 10.68 -5.99
CA PRO A 48 -7.22 10.12 -4.70
C PRO A 48 -8.05 8.83 -4.81
N LYS A 49 -8.98 8.74 -5.78
CA LYS A 49 -9.74 7.50 -6.06
C LYS A 49 -8.83 6.30 -6.36
N SER A 50 -7.72 6.49 -7.09
CA SER A 50 -6.76 5.43 -7.40
C SER A 50 -5.96 5.02 -6.17
N VAL A 51 -5.60 5.99 -5.31
CA VAL A 51 -4.97 5.73 -4.01
C VAL A 51 -5.88 4.92 -3.09
N THR A 52 -7.17 5.25 -3.02
CA THR A 52 -8.15 4.49 -2.24
C THR A 52 -8.28 3.06 -2.75
N ARG A 53 -8.33 2.87 -4.07
CA ARG A 53 -8.34 1.52 -4.68
C ARG A 53 -7.07 0.74 -4.33
N MET A 54 -5.90 1.37 -4.39
CA MET A 54 -4.64 0.75 -3.97
C MET A 54 -4.69 0.29 -2.52
N LYS A 55 -5.11 1.16 -1.59
CA LYS A 55 -5.23 0.82 -0.17
C LYS A 55 -6.23 -0.31 0.09
N ASN A 56 -7.36 -0.31 -0.62
CA ASN A 56 -8.35 -1.39 -0.52
C ASN A 56 -7.77 -2.71 -1.03
N LYS A 57 -7.05 -2.69 -2.16
CA LYS A 57 -6.41 -3.90 -2.67
C LYS A 57 -5.35 -4.44 -1.69
N ILE A 58 -4.56 -3.56 -1.08
CA ILE A 58 -3.64 -3.95 -0.01
C ILE A 58 -4.40 -4.59 1.16
N ARG A 59 -5.56 -4.06 1.58
CA ARG A 59 -6.36 -4.66 2.66
C ARG A 59 -6.82 -6.07 2.32
N GLU A 60 -7.25 -6.31 1.09
CA GLU A 60 -7.66 -7.64 0.62
C GLU A 60 -6.48 -8.62 0.65
N LEU A 61 -5.34 -8.24 0.07
CA LEU A 61 -4.14 -9.08 0.01
C LEU A 61 -3.55 -9.35 1.40
N THR A 62 -3.63 -8.37 2.30
CA THR A 62 -3.17 -8.46 3.70
C THR A 62 -4.29 -8.84 4.66
N ASN A 63 -5.37 -9.44 4.17
CA ASN A 63 -6.43 -9.88 5.06
C ASN A 63 -5.89 -10.99 5.98
N ARG A 64 -6.15 -10.83 7.28
CA ARG A 64 -5.68 -11.73 8.33
C ARG A 64 -6.52 -13.01 8.43
N SER A 65 -7.60 -13.13 7.66
CA SER A 65 -8.56 -14.24 7.73
C SER A 65 -8.65 -15.05 6.43
N ASN A 66 -7.87 -14.72 5.40
CA ASN A 66 -7.96 -15.37 4.09
C ASN A 66 -7.26 -16.74 3.99
N GLY A 67 -6.73 -17.29 5.10
CA GLY A 67 -6.09 -18.61 5.13
C GLY A 67 -4.77 -18.73 4.34
N TRP A 68 -4.28 -17.65 3.72
CA TRP A 68 -3.10 -17.74 2.84
C TRP A 68 -1.80 -17.98 3.61
N GLY A 69 -0.97 -18.84 3.03
CA GLY A 69 0.44 -19.00 3.42
C GLY A 69 1.23 -17.69 3.26
N ASN A 70 2.30 -17.54 4.05
CA ASN A 70 3.07 -16.31 4.09
C ASN A 70 3.82 -16.02 2.79
N GLU A 71 4.36 -17.06 2.15
CA GLU A 71 5.05 -16.99 0.85
C GLU A 71 4.09 -16.58 -0.27
N TYR A 72 2.92 -17.24 -0.36
CA TYR A 72 1.90 -16.87 -1.33
C TYR A 72 1.44 -15.42 -1.17
N ARG A 73 1.29 -14.96 0.08
CA ARG A 73 0.96 -13.56 0.38
C ARG A 73 2.06 -12.61 -0.06
N ALA A 74 3.32 -12.94 0.20
CA ALA A 74 4.46 -12.16 -0.26
C ALA A 74 4.48 -12.06 -1.80
N LEU A 75 4.33 -13.19 -2.50
CA LEU A 75 4.24 -13.25 -3.96
C LEU A 75 3.12 -12.34 -4.52
N LYS A 76 1.90 -12.46 -3.98
CA LYS A 76 0.76 -11.65 -4.45
C LYS A 76 0.93 -10.16 -4.16
N LEU A 77 1.52 -9.80 -3.03
CA LEU A 77 1.89 -8.42 -2.72
C LEU A 77 2.92 -7.91 -3.73
N THR A 78 3.98 -8.67 -4.00
CA THR A 78 5.03 -8.30 -4.95
C THR A 78 4.48 -8.06 -6.36
N GLN A 79 3.64 -8.98 -6.86
CA GLN A 79 2.99 -8.84 -8.17
C GLN A 79 2.15 -7.56 -8.24
N PHE A 80 1.35 -7.29 -7.20
CA PHE A 80 0.53 -6.09 -7.14
C PHE A 80 1.36 -4.81 -7.10
N ILE A 81 2.37 -4.76 -6.22
CA ILE A 81 3.25 -3.60 -6.04
C ILE A 81 3.96 -3.29 -7.36
N ARG A 82 4.58 -4.29 -7.99
CA ARG A 82 5.30 -4.11 -9.26
C ARG A 82 4.38 -3.56 -10.35
N GLY A 83 3.21 -4.16 -10.55
CA GLY A 83 2.27 -3.70 -11.57
C GLY A 83 1.74 -2.28 -11.31
N TRP A 84 1.44 -1.97 -10.04
CA TRP A 84 0.91 -0.66 -9.67
C TRP A 84 1.95 0.46 -9.84
N VAL A 85 3.18 0.22 -9.38
CA VAL A 85 4.27 1.20 -9.50
C VAL A 85 4.63 1.41 -10.97
N ASN A 86 4.71 0.35 -11.78
CA ASN A 86 4.95 0.48 -13.22
C ASN A 86 3.88 1.33 -13.91
N TYR A 87 2.59 1.09 -13.58
CA TYR A 87 1.50 1.86 -14.19
C TYR A 87 1.53 3.33 -13.80
N PHE A 88 1.84 3.65 -12.53
CA PHE A 88 1.86 5.01 -12.00
C PHE A 88 3.25 5.67 -12.00
N GLY A 89 4.23 5.09 -12.68
CA GLY A 89 5.65 5.50 -12.61
C GLY A 89 5.91 6.98 -12.96
N MET A 90 5.07 7.56 -13.82
CA MET A 90 5.16 8.98 -14.21
C MET A 90 4.67 9.96 -13.13
N ALA A 91 3.94 9.50 -12.12
CA ALA A 91 3.40 10.37 -11.07
C ALA A 91 4.44 10.66 -9.98
N ASP A 92 4.39 11.88 -9.45
CA ASP A 92 5.09 12.25 -8.23
C ASP A 92 4.41 11.62 -7.02
N MET A 93 4.95 10.48 -6.56
CA MET A 93 4.30 9.68 -5.52
C MET A 93 5.23 9.18 -4.41
N LYS A 94 6.50 9.59 -4.37
CA LYS A 94 7.47 9.16 -3.33
C LYS A 94 6.92 9.27 -1.90
N ALA A 95 6.37 10.43 -1.53
CA ALA A 95 5.81 10.66 -0.20
C ALA A 95 4.56 9.80 0.08
N LEU A 96 3.73 9.57 -0.92
CA LEU A 96 2.56 8.68 -0.82
C LEU A 96 2.99 7.23 -0.60
N LEU A 97 3.98 6.77 -1.36
CA LEU A 97 4.50 5.41 -1.29
C LEU A 97 5.18 5.14 0.05
N THR A 98 6.00 6.08 0.55
CA THR A 98 6.66 5.95 1.85
C THR A 98 5.66 5.72 2.98
N LYS A 99 4.59 6.55 3.05
CA LYS A 99 3.50 6.39 4.03
C LYS A 99 2.74 5.07 3.85
N THR A 100 2.56 4.65 2.60
CA THR A 100 1.88 3.38 2.28
C THR A 100 2.73 2.18 2.71
N ASP A 101 4.04 2.26 2.54
CA ASP A 101 4.99 1.22 2.95
C ASP A 101 5.05 1.06 4.46
N GLU A 102 5.04 2.16 5.23
CA GLU A 102 4.95 2.12 6.69
C GLU A 102 3.69 1.36 7.15
N TRP A 103 2.55 1.72 6.56
CA TRP A 103 1.27 1.08 6.86
C TRP A 103 1.24 -0.40 6.44
N LEU A 104 1.84 -0.74 5.28
CA LEU A 104 1.94 -2.10 4.78
C LEU A 104 2.81 -2.97 5.70
N ARG A 105 3.99 -2.49 6.12
CA ARG A 105 4.88 -3.21 7.05
C ARG A 105 4.18 -3.50 8.37
N HIS A 106 3.45 -2.53 8.91
CA HIS A 106 2.66 -2.72 10.13
C HIS A 106 1.56 -3.78 9.93
N LYS A 107 0.86 -3.78 8.79
CA LYS A 107 -0.12 -4.82 8.44
C LYS A 107 0.49 -6.21 8.37
N ILE A 108 1.66 -6.35 7.76
CA ILE A 108 2.38 -7.63 7.69
C ILE A 108 2.73 -8.10 9.10
N ARG A 109 3.32 -7.24 9.94
CA ARG A 109 3.55 -7.53 11.36
C ARG A 109 2.29 -8.00 12.10
N ALA A 110 1.15 -7.36 11.85
CA ALA A 110 -0.14 -7.74 12.43
C ALA A 110 -0.63 -9.13 11.98
N ILE A 111 -0.26 -9.57 10.78
CA ILE A 111 -0.56 -10.92 10.29
C ILE A 111 0.27 -11.94 11.07
N TYR A 112 1.59 -11.76 11.15
CA TYR A 112 2.48 -12.65 11.91
C TYR A 112 2.07 -12.74 13.38
N TRP A 113 1.77 -11.60 14.00
CA TRP A 113 1.31 -11.56 15.39
C TRP A 113 0.01 -12.36 15.61
N LYS A 114 -0.94 -12.27 14.67
CA LYS A 114 -2.18 -13.06 14.73
C LYS A 114 -1.93 -14.56 14.51
N GLN A 115 -1.00 -14.91 13.63
CA GLN A 115 -0.64 -16.30 13.35
C GLN A 115 -0.03 -16.98 14.58
N TRP A 116 0.75 -16.26 15.39
CA TRP A 116 1.28 -16.72 16.67
C TRP A 116 0.21 -16.74 17.76
N LYS A 117 -0.93 -17.39 17.50
CA LYS A 117 -2.15 -17.37 18.33
C LYS A 117 -1.90 -17.57 19.84
N LYS A 118 -0.99 -18.47 20.20
CA LYS A 118 -0.69 -18.84 21.60
C LYS A 118 0.48 -18.03 22.15
N VAL A 119 0.41 -17.63 23.43
CA VAL A 119 1.50 -16.94 24.14
C VAL A 119 2.82 -17.70 24.04
N LYS A 120 2.79 -19.03 24.26
CA LYS A 120 3.97 -19.90 24.14
C LYS A 120 4.63 -19.78 22.75
N THR A 121 3.83 -19.69 21.69
CA THR A 121 4.31 -19.51 20.32
C THR A 121 4.89 -18.11 20.11
N LYS A 122 4.21 -17.05 20.57
CA LYS A 122 4.73 -15.68 20.50
C LYS A 122 6.08 -15.57 21.19
N PHE A 123 6.20 -16.09 22.40
CA PHE A 123 7.44 -16.11 23.16
C PHE A 123 8.56 -16.85 22.39
N LYS A 124 8.28 -18.05 21.88
CA LYS A 124 9.24 -18.84 21.10
C LYS A 124 9.73 -18.08 19.86
N GLU A 125 8.82 -17.48 19.10
CA GLU A 125 9.18 -16.73 17.88
C GLU A 125 9.92 -15.43 18.21
N LEU A 126 9.54 -14.71 19.27
CA LEU A 126 10.27 -13.54 19.75
C LEU A 126 11.70 -13.90 20.20
N LYS A 127 11.88 -15.03 20.89
CA LYS A 127 13.22 -15.54 21.24
C LYS A 127 14.06 -15.87 20.00
N LYS A 128 13.46 -16.49 18.98
CA LYS A 128 14.14 -16.74 17.69
C LYS A 128 14.56 -15.45 16.97
N LEU A 129 13.80 -14.38 17.15
CA LEU A 129 14.14 -13.05 16.62
C LEU A 129 15.18 -12.30 17.48
N GLY A 130 15.78 -12.96 18.49
CA GLY A 130 16.84 -12.39 19.31
C GLY A 130 16.35 -11.48 20.44
N VAL A 131 15.06 -11.51 20.79
CA VAL A 131 14.55 -10.71 21.92
C VAL A 131 15.01 -11.32 23.25
N ASP A 132 15.38 -10.45 24.18
CA ASP A 132 15.67 -10.84 25.56
C ASP A 132 14.49 -11.59 26.21
N LYS A 133 14.77 -12.51 27.14
CA LYS A 133 13.77 -13.39 27.74
C LYS A 133 12.66 -12.60 28.46
N GLU A 134 13.01 -11.57 29.23
CA GLU A 134 12.03 -10.80 29.99
C GLU A 134 11.14 -9.97 29.07
N LYS A 135 11.77 -9.25 28.14
CA LYS A 135 11.06 -8.43 27.13
C LYS A 135 10.15 -9.29 26.24
N ALA A 136 10.58 -10.50 25.88
CA ALA A 136 9.79 -11.43 25.10
C ALA A 136 8.53 -11.90 25.86
N TRP A 137 8.65 -12.16 27.16
CA TRP A 137 7.52 -12.54 28.01
C TRP A 137 6.50 -11.43 28.18
N ILE A 138 6.96 -10.19 28.43
CA ILE A 138 6.10 -9.00 28.52
C ILE A 138 5.35 -8.81 27.20
N CYS A 139 6.08 -8.83 26.08
CA CYS A 139 5.51 -8.63 24.75
C CYS A 139 4.49 -9.74 24.39
N ALA A 140 4.80 -11.00 24.69
CA ALA A 140 3.94 -12.15 24.36
C ALA A 140 2.60 -12.13 25.13
N ASN A 141 2.58 -11.62 26.35
CA ASN A 141 1.41 -11.57 27.25
C ASN A 141 0.59 -10.28 27.17
N MET A 142 0.94 -9.34 26.29
CA MET A 142 0.15 -8.11 26.13
C MET A 142 -1.31 -8.43 25.79
N ARG A 143 -2.24 -7.82 26.53
CA ARG A 143 -3.70 -7.98 26.34
C ARG A 143 -4.28 -7.05 25.27
N ASN A 144 -3.45 -6.20 24.68
CA ASN A 144 -3.84 -5.25 23.65
C ASN A 144 -4.21 -5.96 22.34
N GLY A 145 -4.96 -5.26 21.49
CA GLY A 145 -5.36 -5.79 20.18
C GLY A 145 -4.17 -6.04 19.25
N ASN A 146 -4.35 -6.94 18.27
CA ASN A 146 -3.30 -7.36 17.34
C ASN A 146 -2.59 -6.20 16.62
N TRP A 147 -3.32 -5.12 16.31
CA TRP A 147 -2.75 -3.92 15.68
C TRP A 147 -1.79 -3.18 16.61
N TYR A 148 -2.17 -2.99 17.86
CA TYR A 148 -1.30 -2.35 18.84
C TYR A 148 -0.02 -3.17 19.05
N CYS A 149 -0.17 -4.48 19.32
CA CYS A 149 0.97 -5.36 19.56
C CYS A 149 1.92 -5.45 18.35
N SER A 150 1.40 -5.37 17.12
CA SER A 150 2.24 -5.37 15.92
C SER A 150 3.10 -4.11 15.74
N GLY A 151 2.71 -3.01 16.37
CA GLY A 151 3.47 -1.75 16.41
C GLY A 151 4.24 -1.54 17.71
N TYR A 152 4.19 -2.50 18.64
CA TYR A 152 4.92 -2.37 19.90
C TYR A 152 6.43 -2.40 19.65
N PHE A 153 7.17 -1.50 20.29
CA PHE A 153 8.58 -1.26 19.97
C PHE A 153 9.44 -2.53 20.03
N VAL A 154 9.23 -3.41 21.02
CA VAL A 154 9.98 -4.68 21.14
C VAL A 154 9.77 -5.54 19.90
N PHE A 155 8.52 -5.69 19.47
CA PHE A 155 8.20 -6.49 18.30
C PHE A 155 8.62 -5.82 17.00
N GLN A 156 8.50 -4.49 16.89
CA GLN A 156 8.93 -3.74 15.71
C GLN A 156 10.45 -3.77 15.52
N THR A 157 11.21 -3.69 16.62
CA THR A 157 12.68 -3.77 16.60
C THR A 157 13.14 -5.19 16.27
N ALA A 158 12.49 -6.21 16.83
CA ALA A 158 12.78 -7.61 16.52
C ALA A 158 12.40 -7.98 15.08
N PHE A 159 11.19 -7.62 14.67
CA PHE A 159 10.65 -7.83 13.33
C PHE A 159 10.84 -6.57 12.47
N ASN A 160 12.11 -6.18 12.32
CA ASN A 160 12.54 -4.98 11.64
C ASN A 160 12.29 -5.03 10.11
N ASN A 161 12.56 -3.90 9.44
CA ASN A 161 12.35 -3.78 8.00
C ASN A 161 13.27 -4.70 7.19
N LYS A 162 14.49 -4.98 7.68
CA LYS A 162 15.41 -5.94 7.05
C LYS A 162 14.81 -7.35 7.07
N LYS A 163 14.23 -7.77 8.19
CA LYS A 163 13.58 -9.08 8.32
C LYS A 163 12.38 -9.23 7.38
N LEU A 164 11.58 -8.17 7.25
CA LEU A 164 10.48 -8.14 6.28
C LEU A 164 10.98 -8.31 4.84
N ARG A 165 12.10 -7.69 4.49
CA ARG A 165 12.72 -7.84 3.17
C ARG A 165 13.26 -9.26 2.95
N GLU A 166 13.91 -9.86 3.96
CA GLU A 166 14.36 -11.27 3.92
C GLU A 166 13.20 -12.24 3.69
N LEU A 167 12.03 -11.95 4.26
CA LEU A 167 10.81 -12.74 4.06
C LEU A 167 10.13 -12.51 2.69
N GLY A 168 10.75 -11.72 1.81
CA GLY A 168 10.26 -11.49 0.45
C GLY A 168 9.15 -10.44 0.34
N TYR A 169 8.93 -9.60 1.35
CA TYR A 169 7.98 -8.49 1.25
C TYR A 169 8.67 -7.23 0.69
N PRO A 170 8.36 -6.80 -0.54
CA PRO A 170 8.98 -5.61 -1.11
C PRO A 170 8.27 -4.34 -0.64
N THR A 171 8.91 -3.20 -0.89
CA THR A 171 8.32 -1.88 -0.69
C THR A 171 7.97 -1.23 -2.02
N PHE A 172 6.89 -0.45 -2.04
CA PHE A 172 6.53 0.37 -3.20
C PHE A 172 7.64 1.37 -3.54
N THR A 173 8.24 1.97 -2.51
CA THR A 173 9.28 2.99 -2.68
C THR A 173 10.52 2.42 -3.37
N GLU A 174 10.95 1.20 -3.04
CA GLU A 174 12.08 0.54 -3.71
C GLU A 174 11.82 0.34 -5.21
N PHE A 175 10.64 -0.15 -5.59
CA PHE A 175 10.30 -0.31 -7.00
C PHE A 175 10.19 1.03 -7.72
N TYR A 176 9.68 2.07 -7.05
CA TYR A 176 9.50 3.38 -7.64
C TYR A 176 10.83 4.07 -7.91
N LEU A 177 11.77 4.02 -6.95
CA LEU A 177 13.09 4.58 -7.13
C LEU A 177 13.84 3.94 -8.30
N LYS A 178 13.72 2.61 -8.47
CA LYS A 178 14.28 1.90 -9.63
C LYS A 178 13.71 2.36 -10.99
N ILE A 179 12.48 2.89 -11.02
CA ILE A 179 11.88 3.42 -12.26
C ILE A 179 12.28 4.89 -12.47
N CYS A 180 12.49 5.66 -11.40
CA CYS A 180 12.91 7.05 -11.51
C CYS A 180 14.41 7.23 -11.78
N GLU A 181 15.23 6.24 -11.42
CA GLU A 181 16.69 6.23 -11.64
C GLU A 181 17.08 5.70 -13.04
N ASN A 182 16.14 5.07 -13.75
CA ASN A 182 16.28 4.64 -15.15
C ASN A 182 15.55 5.62 -16.09
#